data_AF-A0A7C5DBI2-F1
#
_entry.id   AF-A0A7C5DBI2-F1
#
_cell.length_a   1.000
_cell.length_b   1.000
_cell.length_c   1.000
_cell.angle_alpha   90.00
_cell.angle_beta   90.00
_cell.angle_gamma   90.00
#
_symmetry.space_group_name_H-M   'P 1'
#
loop_
_entity.id
_entity.type
_entity.pdbx_description
1 polymer ?
#
loop_
_entity_poly.entity_id
_entity_poly.type
_entity_poly.pdbx_seq_one_letter_code
_entity_poly.pdbx_strand_id
1 'polypeptide(L)'
;MQLDSISIANFRNHELLEFEPGRSVTNIYGRNGSGKTSILEAIHYCALTKGFSGNSDREYLKFGEELFTIRSAFTNDQGIATNVLVAYSPKREKRVLVNEQELQTFSSHIGTIPCVTFTPREMVIINGAPAERR
;
A
#
# COMPACT_ATOMS: atom_id res chain seq x y z
N MET A 1 -12.34 -7.99 -6.43
CA MET A 1 -11.72 -7.51 -5.18
C MET A 1 -11.94 -6.01 -5.06
N GLN A 2 -12.54 -5.57 -3.96
CA GLN A 2 -12.88 -4.18 -3.66
C GLN A 2 -12.17 -3.74 -2.37
N LEU A 3 -11.62 -2.53 -2.34
CA LEU A 3 -11.18 -1.89 -1.10
C LEU A 3 -12.40 -1.24 -0.45
N ASP A 4 -12.72 -1.60 0.78
CA ASP A 4 -13.88 -1.06 1.52
C ASP A 4 -13.46 0.12 2.39
N SER A 5 -12.30 0.03 3.03
CA SER A 5 -11.73 1.13 3.83
C SER A 5 -10.21 1.01 3.93
N ILE A 6 -9.56 2.15 4.16
CA ILE A 6 -8.16 2.24 4.53
C ILE A 6 -7.95 3.31 5.60
N SER A 7 -7.16 2.98 6.62
CA SER A 7 -6.68 3.90 7.64
C SER A 7 -5.15 3.90 7.62
N ILE A 8 -4.58 5.09 7.56
CA ILE A 8 -3.14 5.32 7.41
C ILE A 8 -2.70 6.18 8.59
N ALA A 9 -1.67 5.75 9.30
CA ALA A 9 -1.02 6.56 10.33
C ALA A 9 0.49 6.67 10.06
N ASN A 10 1.02 7.89 10.12
CA ASN A 10 2.45 8.21 10.00
C ASN A 10 3.14 7.66 8.74
N PHE A 11 2.42 7.57 7.62
CA PHE A 11 2.93 7.07 6.36
C PHE A 11 3.14 8.22 5.37
N ARG A 12 4.37 8.36 4.87
CA ARG A 12 4.81 9.46 3.99
C ARG A 12 4.48 10.81 4.62
N ASN A 13 3.61 11.59 3.99
CA ASN A 13 3.22 12.91 4.47
C ASN A 13 1.95 12.90 5.32
N HIS A 14 1.26 11.76 5.46
CA HIS A 14 0.03 11.63 6.26
C HIS A 14 0.36 11.31 7.72
N GLU A 15 -0.14 12.12 8.64
CA GLU A 15 -0.13 11.81 10.09
C GLU A 15 -1.25 10.82 10.42
N LEU A 16 -2.47 11.15 9.99
CA LEU A 16 -3.64 10.29 10.04
C LEU A 16 -4.50 10.55 8.79
N LEU A 17 -4.99 9.48 8.17
CA LEU A 17 -5.98 9.54 7.10
C LEU A 17 -6.89 8.32 7.20
N GLU A 18 -8.19 8.54 7.18
CA GLU A 18 -9.20 7.50 7.01
C GLU A 18 -9.95 7.76 5.71
N PHE A 19 -10.14 6.70 4.92
CA PHE A 19 -10.68 6.81 3.59
C PHE A 19 -11.49 5.58 3.21
N GLU A 20 -12.72 5.81 2.78
CA GLU A 20 -13.61 4.80 2.23
C GLU A 20 -13.83 5.12 0.74
N PRO A 21 -13.22 4.36 -0.19
CA PRO A 21 -13.42 4.59 -1.61
C PRO A 21 -14.83 4.15 -2.05
N GLY A 22 -15.31 4.78 -3.12
CA GLY A 22 -16.55 4.34 -3.77
C GLY A 22 -16.39 3.01 -4.50
N ARG A 23 -17.51 2.35 -4.79
CA ARG A 23 -17.57 0.97 -5.34
C ARG A 23 -16.99 0.76 -6.74
N SER A 24 -16.72 1.81 -7.50
CA SER A 24 -16.24 1.68 -8.89
C SER A 24 -15.05 2.57 -9.14
N VAL A 25 -15.30 3.85 -9.41
CA VAL A 25 -14.23 4.82 -9.66
C VAL A 25 -14.19 5.79 -8.50
N THR A 26 -13.01 5.94 -7.91
CA THR A 26 -12.76 6.96 -6.88
C THR A 26 -11.67 7.91 -7.35
N ASN A 27 -12.02 9.20 -7.44
CA ASN A 27 -11.11 10.25 -7.88
C ASN A 27 -10.48 10.94 -6.67
N ILE A 28 -9.16 10.80 -6.51
CA ILE A 28 -8.38 11.53 -5.50
C ILE A 28 -7.73 12.74 -6.19
N TYR A 29 -8.18 13.95 -5.86
CA TYR A 29 -7.71 15.20 -6.48
C TYR A 29 -7.23 16.21 -5.42
N GLY A 30 -6.46 17.21 -5.87
CA GLY A 30 -5.86 18.21 -4.98
C GLY A 30 -4.49 18.67 -5.48
N ARG A 31 -3.87 19.59 -4.73
CA ARG A 31 -2.57 20.20 -5.08
C ARG A 31 -1.43 19.18 -5.14
N ASN A 32 -0.40 19.46 -5.93
CA ASN A 32 0.82 18.65 -5.91
C ASN A 32 1.44 18.66 -4.51
N GLY A 33 1.97 17.52 -4.08
CA GLY A 33 2.50 17.33 -2.73
C GLY A 33 1.45 17.08 -1.64
N SER A 34 0.14 17.07 -1.94
CA SER A 34 -0.91 16.82 -0.94
C SER A 34 -1.04 15.36 -0.47
N GLY A 35 -0.19 14.45 -0.94
CA GLY A 35 -0.21 13.03 -0.53
C GLY A 35 -1.14 12.10 -1.31
N LYS A 36 -1.65 12.54 -2.47
CA LYS A 36 -2.52 11.70 -3.34
C LYS A 36 -1.85 10.38 -3.73
N THR A 37 -0.61 10.46 -4.22
CA THR A 37 0.19 9.28 -4.57
C THR A 37 0.49 8.41 -3.36
N SER A 38 0.64 9.00 -2.16
CA SER A 38 0.87 8.26 -0.92
C SER A 38 -0.34 7.41 -0.51
N ILE A 39 -1.57 7.84 -0.82
CA ILE A 39 -2.77 7.02 -0.61
C ILE A 39 -2.73 5.79 -1.52
N LEU A 40 -2.47 5.99 -2.82
CA LEU A 40 -2.35 4.89 -3.77
C LEU A 40 -1.20 3.94 -3.39
N GLU A 41 -0.09 4.49 -2.90
CA GLU A 41 1.06 3.72 -2.45
C GLU A 41 0.73 2.89 -1.21
N ALA A 42 -0.05 3.41 -0.27
CA ALA A 42 -0.50 2.65 0.89
C ALA A 42 -1.41 1.47 0.49
N ILE A 43 -2.33 1.69 -0.46
CA ILE A 43 -3.21 0.62 -1.00
C ILE A 43 -2.37 -0.48 -1.65
N HIS A 44 -1.43 -0.10 -2.51
CA HIS A 44 -0.49 -1.04 -3.13
C HIS A 44 0.35 -1.79 -2.09
N TYR A 45 0.79 -1.09 -1.05
CA TYR A 45 1.56 -1.66 0.05
C TYR A 45 0.77 -2.76 0.77
N CYS A 46 -0.52 -2.59 1.01
CA CYS A 46 -1.38 -3.62 1.59
C CYS A 46 -1.51 -4.87 0.70
N ALA A 47 -1.47 -4.70 -0.62
CA ALA A 47 -1.58 -5.82 -1.55
C ALA A 47 -0.23 -6.54 -1.79
N LEU A 48 0.86 -5.78 -1.84
CA LEU A 48 2.17 -6.28 -2.29
C LEU A 48 3.26 -6.26 -1.22
N THR A 49 2.96 -5.82 -0.01
CA THR A 49 3.88 -5.72 1.17
C THR A 49 5.09 -4.81 0.98
N LYS A 50 5.12 -4.04 -0.11
CA LYS A 50 6.19 -3.10 -0.49
C LYS A 50 5.57 -1.91 -1.22
N GLY A 51 6.24 -0.77 -1.25
CA GLY A 51 5.78 0.37 -2.05
C GLY A 51 6.30 0.33 -3.49
N PHE A 52 5.97 1.36 -4.27
CA PHE A 52 6.15 1.38 -5.73
C PHE A 52 7.60 1.26 -6.20
N SER A 53 8.55 1.73 -5.40
CA SER A 53 9.93 1.98 -5.86
C SER A 53 10.93 0.92 -5.40
N GLY A 54 10.48 -0.10 -4.65
CA GLY A 54 11.38 -1.06 -4.01
C GLY A 54 12.27 -0.46 -2.90
N ASN A 55 12.03 0.80 -2.52
CA ASN A 55 12.76 1.51 -1.48
C ASN A 55 12.61 0.81 -0.12
N SER A 56 13.55 1.11 0.78
CA SER A 56 13.49 0.63 2.17
C SER A 56 12.20 1.08 2.85
N ASP A 57 11.64 0.23 3.71
CA ASP A 57 10.43 0.52 4.49
C ASP A 57 10.58 1.82 5.32
N ARG A 58 11.80 2.17 5.73
CA ARG A 58 12.12 3.42 6.43
C ARG A 58 11.71 4.67 5.67
N GLU A 59 11.76 4.66 4.34
CA GLU A 59 11.43 5.83 3.53
C GLU A 59 9.93 6.14 3.46
N TYR A 60 9.11 5.21 3.92
CA TYR A 60 7.67 5.38 4.03
C TYR A 60 7.25 5.89 5.40
N LEU A 61 8.14 5.85 6.40
CA LEU A 61 7.89 6.42 7.72
C LEU A 61 7.90 7.95 7.64
N LYS A 62 6.85 8.58 8.19
CA LYS A 62 6.76 10.03 8.32
C LYS A 62 7.94 10.56 9.13
N PHE A 63 8.52 11.67 8.70
CA PHE A 63 9.66 12.28 9.37
C PHE A 63 9.33 12.62 10.83
N GLY A 64 10.22 12.22 11.76
CA GLY A 64 10.05 12.44 13.20
C GLY A 64 9.30 11.32 13.93
N GLU A 65 8.67 10.39 13.20
CA GLU A 65 7.87 9.31 13.78
C GLU A 65 8.69 8.03 13.95
N GLU A 66 8.26 7.15 14.86
CA GLU A 66 8.92 5.87 15.13
C GLU A 66 8.16 4.64 14.60
N LEU A 67 6.92 4.84 14.15
CA LEU A 67 6.00 3.80 13.69
C LEU A 67 5.07 4.36 12.62
N PHE A 68 4.87 3.61 11.54
CA PHE A 68 3.72 3.81 10.65
C PHE A 68 2.83 2.57 10.66
N THR A 69 1.54 2.79 10.42
CA THR A 69 0.59 1.70 10.22
C THR A 69 -0.32 1.97 9.02
N ILE A 70 -0.70 0.91 8.32
CA ILE A 70 -1.73 0.93 7.30
C ILE A 70 -2.70 -0.20 7.61
N ARG A 71 -3.97 0.11 7.82
CA ARG A 71 -5.05 -0.85 8.02
C ARG A 71 -5.99 -0.76 6.84
N SER A 72 -6.41 -1.89 6.30
CA SER A 72 -7.32 -1.92 5.17
C SER A 72 -8.26 -3.11 5.26
N ALA A 73 -9.48 -2.92 4.78
CA ALA A 73 -10.48 -3.96 4.62
C ALA A 73 -10.80 -4.11 3.13
N PHE A 74 -10.77 -5.35 2.64
CA PHE A 74 -11.12 -5.68 1.28
C PHE A 74 -12.23 -6.73 1.24
N THR A 75 -13.04 -6.70 0.19
CA THR A 75 -14.06 -7.73 -0.08
C THR A 75 -13.87 -8.30 -1.48
N ASN A 76 -13.84 -9.63 -1.60
CA ASN A 76 -13.78 -10.29 -2.90
C ASN A 76 -15.18 -10.46 -3.53
N ASP A 77 -15.22 -10.97 -4.75
CA ASP A 77 -16.46 -11.08 -5.53
C ASP A 77 -17.42 -12.16 -4.96
N GLN A 78 -16.95 -12.99 -4.04
CA GLN A 78 -17.74 -13.96 -3.28
C GLN A 78 -18.24 -13.40 -1.93
N GLY A 79 -17.93 -12.13 -1.62
CA GLY A 79 -18.29 -11.50 -0.34
C GLY A 79 -17.37 -11.87 0.83
N ILE A 80 -16.22 -12.51 0.57
CA ILE A 80 -15.26 -12.85 1.61
C ILE A 80 -14.42 -11.62 1.94
N ALA A 81 -14.42 -11.24 3.21
CA ALA A 81 -13.64 -10.13 3.74
C ALA A 81 -12.19 -10.53 4.04
N THR A 82 -11.27 -9.61 3.76
CA THR A 82 -9.83 -9.73 4.04
C THR A 82 -9.36 -8.44 4.69
N ASN A 83 -8.89 -8.52 5.93
CA ASN A 83 -8.32 -7.40 6.66
C ASN A 83 -6.80 -7.48 6.62
N VAL A 84 -6.13 -6.38 6.25
CA VAL A 84 -4.67 -6.29 6.24
C VAL A 84 -4.22 -5.17 7.16
N LEU A 85 -3.30 -5.49 8.07
CA LEU A 85 -2.53 -4.52 8.84
C LEU A 85 -1.07 -4.61 8.45
N VAL A 86 -0.50 -3.51 8.00
CA VAL A 86 0.94 -3.30 7.86
C VAL A 86 1.38 -2.41 9.01
N ALA A 87 2.43 -2.81 9.73
CA ALA A 87 3.07 -2.00 10.74
C ALA A 87 4.58 -2.05 10.55
N TYR A 88 5.26 -0.91 10.63
CA TYR A 88 6.71 -0.86 10.54
C TYR A 88 7.27 0.12 11.56
N SER A 89 8.28 -0.32 12.28
CA SER A 89 9.12 0.53 13.11
C SER A 89 10.59 0.18 12.87
N PRO A 90 11.52 1.15 12.84
CA PRO A 90 12.94 0.87 12.77
C PRO A 90 13.44 -0.05 13.91
N LYS A 91 12.72 -0.10 15.03
CA LYS A 91 13.07 -0.93 16.21
C LYS A 91 12.50 -2.36 16.16
N ARG A 92 11.45 -2.62 15.37
CA ARG A 92 10.70 -3.90 15.39
C ARG A 92 10.47 -4.51 14.00
N GLU A 93 11.24 -4.05 13.01
CA GLU A 93 11.10 -4.41 11.60
C GLU A 93 9.65 -4.28 11.10
N LYS A 94 9.38 -4.76 9.89
CA LYS A 94 8.05 -4.75 9.30
C LYS A 94 7.27 -5.97 9.74
N ARG A 95 5.99 -5.77 10.07
CA ARG A 95 5.02 -6.82 10.36
C ARG A 95 3.80 -6.63 9.46
N VAL A 96 3.31 -7.73 8.91
CA VAL A 96 2.08 -7.75 8.11
C VAL A 96 1.16 -8.81 8.69
N LEU A 97 -0.05 -8.40 9.06
CA LEU A 97 -1.08 -9.29 9.57
C LEU A 97 -2.22 -9.34 8.54
N VAL A 98 -2.68 -10.54 8.22
CA VAL A 98 -3.84 -10.79 7.36
C VAL A 98 -4.85 -11.55 8.18
N ASN A 99 -6.05 -10.98 8.34
CA ASN A 99 -7.09 -11.52 9.23
C ASN A 99 -6.53 -11.85 10.63
N GLU A 100 -5.81 -10.88 11.20
CA GLU A 100 -5.16 -10.96 12.53
C GLU A 100 -4.00 -11.97 12.64
N GLN A 101 -3.75 -12.77 11.60
CA GLN A 101 -2.62 -13.69 11.56
C GLN A 101 -1.39 -13.03 10.96
N GLU A 102 -0.28 -13.04 11.70
CA GLU A 102 1.00 -12.50 11.22
C GLU A 102 1.64 -13.40 10.15
N LEU A 103 2.01 -12.79 9.03
CA LEU A 103 2.70 -13.46 7.95
C LEU A 103 4.13 -13.81 8.36
N GLN A 104 4.50 -15.07 8.16
CA GLN A 104 5.89 -15.52 8.30
C GLN A 104 6.74 -15.13 7.07
N THR A 105 6.12 -15.12 5.89
CA THR A 105 6.78 -14.82 4.62
C THR A 105 5.92 -13.86 3.83
N PHE A 106 6.42 -12.66 3.50
CA PHE A 106 5.61 -11.67 2.77
C PHE A 106 5.21 -12.13 1.37
N SER A 107 6.02 -12.95 0.71
CA SER A 107 5.70 -13.47 -0.63
C SER A 107 4.45 -14.35 -0.67
N SER A 108 4.04 -14.96 0.45
CA SER A 108 2.82 -15.77 0.50
C SER A 108 1.53 -14.94 0.40
N HIS A 109 1.63 -13.63 0.62
CA HIS A 109 0.50 -12.70 0.48
C HIS A 109 0.29 -12.20 -0.95
N ILE A 110 1.34 -12.25 -1.77
CA ILE A 110 1.30 -11.72 -3.13
C ILE A 110 0.28 -12.50 -3.96
N GLY A 111 -0.70 -11.79 -4.52
CA GLY A 111 -1.78 -12.36 -5.32
C GLY A 111 -3.06 -12.67 -4.53
N THR A 112 -3.03 -12.63 -3.19
CA THR A 112 -4.26 -12.76 -2.38
C THR A 112 -5.20 -11.56 -2.58
N ILE A 113 -4.60 -10.37 -2.69
CA ILE A 113 -5.26 -9.12 -3.07
C ILE A 113 -4.72 -8.73 -4.44
N PRO A 114 -5.45 -9.04 -5.54
CA PRO A 114 -5.01 -8.65 -6.88
C PRO A 114 -5.00 -7.12 -6.98
N CYS A 115 -3.81 -6.56 -7.20
CA CYS A 115 -3.61 -5.12 -7.33
C CYS A 115 -2.71 -4.86 -8.52
N VAL A 116 -3.19 -4.04 -9.45
CA VAL A 116 -2.39 -3.51 -10.56
C VAL A 116 -2.27 -2.01 -10.33
N THR A 117 -1.04 -1.51 -10.37
CA THR A 117 -0.75 -0.09 -10.27
C THR A 117 -0.22 0.37 -11.61
N PHE A 118 -0.68 1.54 -12.05
CA PHE A 118 -0.13 2.23 -13.21
C PHE A 118 0.53 3.50 -12.72
N THR A 119 1.83 3.64 -12.95
CA THR A 119 2.59 4.83 -12.57
C THR A 119 3.37 5.40 -13.75
N PRO A 120 3.59 6.72 -13.82
CA PRO A 120 4.45 7.30 -14.86
C PRO A 120 5.88 6.72 -14.90
N ARG A 121 6.35 6.11 -13.80
CA ARG A 121 7.67 5.49 -13.72
C ARG A 121 7.78 4.21 -14.55
N GLU A 122 6.67 3.50 -14.75
CA GLU A 122 6.63 2.25 -15.52
C GLU A 122 6.79 2.47 -17.03
N MET A 123 6.77 3.72 -17.51
CA MET A 123 7.07 4.06 -18.91
C MET A 123 8.45 3.55 -19.36
N VAL A 124 9.38 3.32 -18.41
CA VAL A 124 10.69 2.74 -18.69
C VAL A 124 10.60 1.29 -19.18
N ILE A 125 9.55 0.54 -18.84
CA ILE A 125 9.37 -0.84 -19.35
C ILE A 125 9.16 -0.81 -20.87
N ILE A 126 8.46 0.21 -21.37
CA ILE A 126 8.19 0.39 -22.79
C ILE A 126 9.43 0.92 -23.50
N ASN A 127 9.98 2.03 -23.00
CA ASN A 127 10.99 2.84 -23.70
C ASN A 127 12.44 2.57 -23.28
N GLY A 128 12.64 1.82 -22.20
CA GLY A 128 13.94 1.56 -21.60
C GLY A 128 14.64 0.33 -22.18
N ALA A 129 15.77 -0.01 -21.58
CA ALA A 129 16.60 -1.13 -22.01
C ALA A 129 15.88 -2.48 -21.79
N PRO A 130 16.26 -3.54 -22.52
CA PRO A 130 15.70 -4.89 -22.32
C PRO A 130 15.84 -5.46 -20.90
N ALA A 131 16.74 -4.89 -20.08
CA ALA A 131 16.85 -5.25 -18.67
C ALA A 131 15.62 -4.80 -17.86
N GLU A 132 15.01 -3.68 -18.21
CA GLU A 132 13.86 -3.08 -17.50
C GLU A 132 12.55 -3.86 -17.70
N ARG A 133 12.52 -4.80 -18.65
CA ARG A 133 11.37 -5.68 -18.95
C ARG A 133 11.43 -7.02 -18.23
N ARG A 134 12.56 -7.35 -17.59
CA ARG A 134 12.85 -8.67 -17.03
C ARG A 134 12.59 -8.73 -15.53
#